data_AF-A0A7X1X0L2-F1
#
_entry.id   AF-A0A7X1X0L2-F1
#
_cell.length_a   1.000
_cell.length_b   1.000
_cell.length_c   1.000
_cell.angle_alpha   90.00
_cell.angle_beta   90.00
_cell.angle_gamma   90.00
#
_symmetry.space_group_name_H-M   'P 1'
#
loop_
_entity.id
_entity.type
_entity.pdbx_description
1 polymer ?
#
loop_
_entity_poly.entity_id
_entity_poly.type
_entity_poly.pdbx_seq_one_letter_code
_entity_poly.pdbx_strand_id
1 'polypeptide(L)'
;MQMLHTIQEAMALTGKSRRTLYNHCDQGRLSYSLGHDERRYFETSELIRVYGSLLNIAQPVAQEIAQPCTSENLPGTLTEATALRLAAALEKLIEIEEKKLLLIEHKPAIQEAAPFPREKPESFADLLKTLS
;
A
#
# COMPACT_ATOMS: atom_id res chain seq x y z
N MET A 1 9.72 7.96 -11.68
CA MET A 1 8.88 9.17 -11.55
C MET A 1 9.49 10.04 -10.48
N GLN A 2 10.02 11.21 -10.86
CA GLN A 2 10.47 12.21 -9.91
C GLN A 2 9.24 12.92 -9.33
N MET A 3 9.21 13.14 -8.01
CA MET A 3 8.07 13.73 -7.31
C MET A 3 8.51 15.08 -6.78
N LEU A 4 7.96 16.13 -7.40
CA LEU A 4 8.28 17.53 -7.16
C LEU A 4 7.27 18.15 -6.18
N HIS A 5 7.78 18.92 -5.23
CA HIS A 5 7.01 19.55 -4.17
C HIS A 5 7.22 21.06 -4.20
N THR A 6 6.15 21.82 -4.03
CA THR A 6 6.21 23.24 -3.73
C THR A 6 6.87 23.49 -2.36
N ILE A 7 7.22 24.75 -2.08
CA ILE A 7 7.77 25.12 -0.76
C ILE A 7 6.83 24.77 0.40
N GLN A 8 5.51 24.84 0.21
CA GLN A 8 4.54 24.53 1.26
C GLN A 8 4.48 23.04 1.55
N GLU A 9 4.46 22.21 0.50
CA GLU A 9 4.51 20.74 0.64
C GLU A 9 5.84 20.30 1.27
N ALA A 10 6.96 20.90 0.85
CA ALA A 10 8.27 20.62 1.44
C ALA A 10 8.31 20.98 2.95
N MET A 11 7.71 22.09 3.36
CA MET A 11 7.58 22.44 4.78
C MET A 11 6.78 21.38 5.54
N ALA A 12 5.66 20.94 4.98
CA ALA A 12 4.79 19.96 5.60
C ALA A 12 5.48 18.58 5.69
N LEU A 13 6.22 18.17 4.66
CA LEU A 13 6.91 16.88 4.60
C LEU A 13 8.13 16.81 5.52
N THR A 14 8.81 17.94 5.73
CA THR A 14 10.06 17.97 6.50
C THR A 14 9.88 18.51 7.93
N GLY A 15 8.73 19.12 8.22
CA GLY A 15 8.49 19.87 9.45
C GLY A 15 9.40 21.10 9.62
N LYS A 16 10.09 21.55 8.56
CA LYS A 16 10.98 22.71 8.59
C LYS A 16 10.27 23.98 8.17
N SER A 17 10.70 25.10 8.75
CA SER A 17 10.19 26.42 8.35
C SER A 17 10.65 26.78 6.93
N ARG A 18 9.88 27.64 6.25
CA ARG A 18 10.27 28.22 4.95
C ARG A 18 11.67 28.84 4.98
N ARG A 19 11.97 29.62 6.03
CA ARG A 19 13.27 30.28 6.21
C ARG A 19 14.41 29.26 6.31
N THR A 20 14.18 28.15 7.04
CA THR A 20 15.16 27.07 7.13
C THR A 20 15.43 26.44 5.76
N LEU A 21 14.38 26.17 4.98
CA LEU A 21 14.52 25.61 3.63
C LEU A 21 15.33 26.54 2.72
N TYR A 22 15.03 27.84 2.71
CA TYR A 22 15.79 28.81 1.91
C TYR A 22 17.23 28.98 2.39
N ASN A 23 17.47 29.07 3.69
CA ASN A 23 18.85 29.12 4.19
C ASN A 23 19.66 27.90 3.77
N HIS A 24 19.06 26.71 3.75
CA HIS A 24 19.73 25.51 3.24
C HIS A 24 19.95 25.54 1.73
N CYS A 25 19.10 26.22 0.96
CA CYS A 25 19.36 26.47 -0.46
C CYS A 25 20.54 27.43 -0.63
N ASP A 26 20.55 28.54 0.13
CA ASP A 26 21.61 29.56 0.08
C ASP A 26 22.96 28.97 0.50
N GLN A 27 22.96 27.97 1.38
CA GLN A 27 24.14 27.21 1.80
C GLN A 27 24.55 26.08 0.83
N GLY A 28 23.80 25.85 -0.25
CA GLY A 28 24.05 24.77 -1.21
C GLY A 28 23.76 23.37 -0.67
N ARG A 29 23.07 23.25 0.48
CA ARG A 29 22.73 21.98 1.12
C ARG A 29 21.49 21.34 0.50
N LEU A 30 20.57 22.17 0.00
CA LEU A 30 19.30 21.77 -0.60
C LEU A 30 19.18 22.40 -2.00
N SER A 31 18.90 21.59 -3.00
CA SER A 31 18.69 22.02 -4.38
C SER A 31 17.20 22.19 -4.67
N TYR A 32 16.88 23.05 -5.63
CA TYR A 32 15.54 23.21 -6.17
C TYR A 32 15.60 23.35 -7.69
N SER A 33 14.51 23.03 -8.37
CA SER A 33 14.28 23.35 -9.78
C SER A 33 13.33 24.53 -9.91
N LEU A 34 13.42 25.27 -11.01
CA LEU A 34 12.45 26.30 -11.36
C LEU A 34 11.42 25.70 -12.31
N GLY A 35 10.14 25.86 -11.98
CA GLY A 35 9.03 25.50 -12.86
C GLY A 35 8.77 26.57 -13.92
N HIS A 36 7.85 26.28 -14.84
CA HIS A 36 7.39 27.24 -15.86
C HIS A 36 6.69 28.47 -15.28
N ASP A 37 6.24 28.38 -14.03
CA ASP A 37 5.57 29.43 -13.27
C ASP A 37 6.53 30.23 -12.37
N GLU A 38 7.83 30.11 -12.61
CA GLU A 38 8.92 30.73 -11.83
C GLU A 38 8.94 30.31 -10.35
N ARG A 39 8.17 29.27 -9.97
CA ARG A 39 8.19 28.72 -8.62
C ARG A 39 9.31 27.72 -8.44
N ARG A 40 9.76 27.62 -7.19
CA ARG A 40 10.77 26.65 -6.76
C ARG A 40 10.09 25.34 -6.40
N TYR A 41 10.61 24.25 -6.97
CA TYR A 41 10.18 22.89 -6.71
C TYR A 41 11.32 22.06 -6.13
N PHE A 42 10.98 21.19 -5.19
CA PHE A 42 11.92 20.34 -4.45
C PHE A 42 11.63 18.88 -4.74
N GLU A 43 12.64 18.12 -5.15
CA GLU A 43 12.52 16.69 -5.36
C GLU A 43 12.38 15.93 -4.04
N THR A 44 11.54 14.89 -4.02
CA THR A 44 11.37 14.02 -2.85
C THR A 44 12.70 13.39 -2.42
N SER A 45 13.50 12.92 -3.38
CA SER A 45 14.81 12.33 -3.10
C SER A 45 15.79 13.34 -2.49
N GLU A 46 15.73 14.59 -2.92
CA GLU A 46 16.51 15.70 -2.37
C GLU A 46 16.12 15.97 -0.92
N LEU A 47 14.82 16.05 -0.63
CA LEU A 47 14.30 16.25 0.72
C LEU A 47 14.73 15.09 1.64
N ILE A 48 14.63 13.84 1.16
CA ILE A 48 15.08 12.66 1.92
C ILE A 48 16.58 12.69 2.17
N ARG A 49 17.40 13.07 1.19
CA ARG A 49 18.86 13.16 1.37
C ARG A 49 19.23 14.14 2.48
N VAL A 50 18.55 15.29 2.53
CA VAL A 50 18.90 16.39 3.43
C VAL A 50 18.28 16.24 4.82
N TYR A 51 17.08 15.66 4.93
CA TYR A 51 16.33 15.61 6.19
C TYR A 51 16.03 14.19 6.69
N GLY A 52 16.32 13.15 5.90
CA GLY A 52 15.97 11.77 6.21
C GLY A 52 14.51 11.45 5.90
N SER A 53 13.93 10.49 6.62
CA SER A 53 12.54 10.09 6.44
C SER A 53 11.59 11.29 6.60
N LEU A 54 10.68 11.45 5.64
CA LEU A 54 9.69 12.53 5.65
C LEU A 54 8.53 12.19 6.59
N LEU A 55 7.86 13.22 7.08
CA LEU A 55 6.66 13.09 7.91
C LEU A 55 5.53 12.46 7.08
N ASN A 56 4.84 11.50 7.68
CA ASN A 56 3.63 10.91 7.10
C ASN A 56 2.48 11.90 7.26
N ILE A 57 2.29 12.76 6.26
CA ILE A 57 1.14 13.65 6.22
C ILE A 57 -0.03 12.85 5.65
N ALA A 58 -0.72 12.11 6.52
CA ALA A 58 -2.10 11.73 6.20
C ALA A 58 -2.84 13.04 5.89
N GLN A 59 -3.42 13.15 4.70
CA GLN A 59 -4.06 14.38 4.24
C GLN A 59 -5.01 14.95 5.30
N PRO A 60 -5.10 16.30 5.43
CA PRO A 60 -5.90 16.89 6.48
C PRO A 60 -7.39 16.63 6.18
N VAL A 61 -8.01 15.76 6.97
CA VAL A 61 -9.42 15.95 7.30
C VAL A 61 -9.49 17.32 7.98
N ALA A 62 -10.31 18.21 7.43
CA ALA A 62 -10.48 19.58 7.92
C ALA A 62 -10.66 19.59 9.44
N GLN A 63 -9.64 20.02 10.17
CA GLN A 63 -9.73 20.23 11.62
C GLN A 63 -10.00 21.71 11.87
N GLU A 64 -11.26 21.92 12.21
CA GLU A 64 -11.80 23.11 12.85
C GLU A 64 -10.94 23.53 14.05
N ILE A 65 -10.80 24.84 14.19
CA ILE A 65 -9.93 25.53 15.13
C ILE A 65 -10.34 25.18 16.57
N ALA A 66 -9.47 24.48 17.30
CA ALA A 66 -9.41 24.57 18.74
C ALA A 66 -7.96 24.34 19.19
N GLN A 67 -7.30 25.38 19.69
CA GLN A 67 -6.04 25.25 20.41
C GLN A 67 -6.25 24.42 21.68
N PRO A 68 -5.29 23.56 22.07
CA PRO A 68 -5.08 23.25 23.46
C PRO A 68 -3.69 23.68 23.89
N CYS A 69 -3.66 24.58 24.88
CA CYS A 69 -2.56 24.64 25.82
C CYS A 69 -2.42 23.27 26.51
N THR A 70 -1.17 22.92 26.85
CA THR A 70 -0.75 21.84 27.76
C THR A 70 -0.27 20.55 27.08
N SER A 71 1.06 20.48 27.02
CA SER A 71 1.97 19.38 27.35
C SER A 71 1.40 17.96 27.54
N GLU A 72 2.16 17.02 26.97
CA GLU A 72 2.20 15.58 27.19
C GLU A 72 1.19 14.71 26.44
N ASN A 73 1.64 14.09 25.35
CA ASN A 73 1.10 12.81 24.94
C ASN A 73 2.23 11.88 24.47
N LEU A 74 2.57 10.99 25.38
CA LEU A 74 3.34 9.77 25.19
C LEU A 74 2.59 8.87 24.17
N PRO A 75 3.25 8.26 23.17
CA PRO A 75 2.58 7.36 22.24
C PRO A 75 2.46 5.99 22.91
N GLY A 76 1.40 5.75 23.68
CA GLY A 76 1.29 4.49 24.41
C GLY A 76 -0.05 4.09 25.00
N THR A 77 -1.06 4.95 25.03
CA THR A 77 -2.39 4.58 25.55
C THR A 77 -3.36 4.41 24.39
N LEU A 78 -3.54 3.14 23.98
CA LEU A 78 -4.58 2.76 23.03
C LEU A 78 -5.92 3.03 23.69
N THR A 79 -6.60 4.11 23.27
CA THR A 79 -7.92 4.48 23.80
C THR A 79 -8.90 3.30 23.71
N GLU A 80 -9.87 3.21 24.62
CA GLU A 80 -10.89 2.16 24.60
C GLU A 80 -11.63 2.10 23.25
N ALA A 81 -11.87 3.26 22.65
CA ALA A 81 -12.48 3.37 21.33
C ALA A 81 -11.61 2.79 20.20
N THR A 82 -10.28 2.86 20.32
CA THR A 82 -9.37 2.19 19.36
C THR A 82 -9.31 0.69 19.60
N ALA A 83 -9.35 0.24 20.86
CA ALA A 83 -9.35 -1.19 21.20
C ALA A 83 -10.62 -1.87 20.68
N LEU A 84 -11.79 -1.23 20.88
CA LEU A 84 -13.08 -1.72 20.41
C LEU A 84 -13.13 -1.85 18.88
N ARG A 85 -12.59 -0.86 18.15
CA ARG A 85 -12.51 -0.89 16.69
C ARG A 85 -11.62 -2.03 16.19
N LEU A 86 -10.49 -2.27 16.86
CA LEU A 86 -9.58 -3.35 16.52
C LEU A 86 -10.24 -4.72 16.79
N ALA A 87 -10.91 -4.88 17.93
CA ALA A 87 -11.64 -6.10 18.26
C ALA A 87 -12.73 -6.42 17.22
N ALA A 88 -13.53 -5.43 16.83
CA ALA A 88 -14.54 -5.59 15.79
C ALA A 88 -13.94 -5.91 14.41
N ALA A 89 -12.74 -5.41 14.10
CA ALA A 89 -12.04 -5.75 12.86
C ALA A 89 -11.54 -7.20 12.87
N LEU A 90 -11.01 -7.68 13.99
CA LEU A 90 -10.56 -9.07 14.14
C LEU A 90 -11.73 -10.06 14.03
N GLU A 91 -12.87 -9.75 14.65
CA GLU A 91 -14.07 -10.61 14.57
C GLU A 91 -14.55 -10.80 13.13
N LYS A 92 -14.53 -9.73 12.32
CA LYS A 92 -14.86 -9.82 10.88
C LYS A 92 -13.87 -10.68 10.10
N LEU A 93 -12.58 -10.66 10.44
CA LEU A 93 -11.59 -11.50 9.78
C LEU A 93 -11.84 -12.98 10.08
N ILE A 94 -12.15 -13.31 11.33
CA ILE A 94 -12.52 -14.67 11.75
C ILE A 94 -13.74 -15.15 10.96
N GLU A 95 -14.79 -14.33 10.88
CA GLU A 95 -16.01 -14.68 10.13
C GLU A 95 -15.73 -14.94 8.64
N ILE A 96 -14.83 -14.15 8.03
CA ILE A 96 -14.41 -14.35 6.63
C ILE A 96 -13.65 -15.67 6.47
N GLU A 97 -12.74 -15.99 7.40
CA GLU A 97 -11.97 -17.24 7.37
C GLU A 97 -12.88 -18.46 7.54
N GLU A 98 -13.81 -18.42 8.48
CA GLU A 98 -14.80 -19.49 8.69
C GLU A 98 -15.66 -19.72 7.43
N LYS A 99 -16.19 -18.64 6.84
CA LYS A 99 -16.94 -18.74 5.58
C LYS A 99 -16.11 -19.34 4.46
N LYS A 100 -14.83 -18.98 4.35
CA LYS A 100 -13.93 -19.54 3.34
C LYS A 100 -13.68 -21.04 3.55
N LEU A 101 -13.56 -21.50 4.80
CA LEU A 101 -13.40 -22.92 5.12
C LEU A 101 -14.63 -23.73 4.72
N LEU A 102 -15.83 -23.24 5.01
CA LEU A 102 -17.09 -23.91 4.64
C LEU A 102 -17.25 -24.10 3.12
N LEU A 103 -16.69 -23.19 2.31
CA LEU A 103 -16.71 -23.31 0.85
C LEU A 103 -15.77 -24.41 0.31
N ILE A 104 -14.69 -24.75 1.03
CA ILE A 104 -13.71 -25.75 0.61
C ILE A 104 -14.23 -27.18 0.85
N GLU A 105 -15.14 -27.38 1.79
CA GLU A 105 -15.72 -28.69 2.12
C GLU A 105 -16.67 -29.22 1.02
N HIS A 106 -17.15 -28.37 0.12
CA HIS A 106 -17.85 -28.79 -1.07
C HIS A 106 -16.88 -29.40 -2.09
N LYS A 107 -16.50 -30.67 -1.87
CA LYS A 107 -15.98 -31.54 -2.94
C LYS A 107 -17.15 -31.87 -3.87
N PRO A 108 -17.20 -31.35 -5.11
CA PRO A 108 -18.12 -31.93 -6.08
C PRO A 108 -17.71 -33.39 -6.24
N ALA A 109 -18.66 -34.31 -6.09
CA ALA A 109 -18.47 -35.69 -6.47
C ALA A 109 -17.90 -35.70 -7.89
N ILE A 110 -16.74 -36.33 -8.06
CA ILE A 110 -16.15 -36.58 -9.37
C ILE A 110 -17.23 -37.35 -10.13
N GLN A 111 -17.92 -36.67 -11.04
CA GLN A 111 -18.74 -37.34 -12.03
C GLN A 111 -17.75 -38.09 -12.92
N GLU A 112 -17.76 -39.40 -12.72
CA GLU A 112 -17.06 -40.40 -13.51
C GLU A 112 -17.19 -40.04 -15.00
N ALA A 113 -16.05 -39.71 -15.60
CA ALA A 113 -15.98 -39.35 -17.00
C ALA A 113 -16.56 -40.49 -17.85
N ALA A 114 -17.53 -40.15 -18.69
CA ALA A 114 -18.09 -41.05 -19.69
C ALA A 114 -16.98 -41.74 -20.50
N PRO A 115 -17.16 -43.02 -20.86
CA PRO A 115 -16.12 -43.80 -21.51
C PRO A 115 -15.85 -43.25 -22.92
N PHE A 116 -14.65 -42.75 -23.16
CA PHE A 116 -14.13 -42.68 -24.52
C PHE A 116 -14.27 -44.08 -25.15
N PRO A 117 -14.84 -44.21 -26.36
CA PRO A 117 -14.87 -45.50 -27.03
C PRO A 117 -13.41 -45.90 -27.34
N ARG A 118 -12.84 -46.74 -26.47
CA ARG A 118 -11.57 -47.42 -26.74
C ARG A 118 -11.94 -48.65 -27.56
N GLU A 119 -12.06 -48.50 -28.87
CA GLU A 119 -12.03 -49.66 -29.74
C GLU A 119 -10.66 -50.32 -29.54
N LYS A 120 -10.67 -51.49 -28.87
CA LYS A 120 -9.46 -52.28 -28.73
C LYS A 120 -9.15 -52.86 -30.11
N PRO A 121 -7.91 -52.75 -30.61
CA PRO A 121 -7.53 -53.50 -31.79
C PRO A 121 -7.69 -54.99 -31.49
N GLU A 122 -8.49 -55.68 -32.30
CA GLU A 122 -8.79 -57.12 -32.15
C GLU A 122 -7.51 -57.99 -32.29
N SER A 123 -6.45 -57.45 -32.92
CA SER A 123 -5.17 -58.11 -33.07
C SER A 123 -3.99 -57.14 -33.08
N PHE A 124 -2.84 -57.61 -32.59
CA PHE A 124 -1.57 -56.89 -32.67
C PHE A 124 -1.20 -56.49 -34.11
N ALA A 125 -1.64 -57.26 -35.11
CA ALA A 125 -1.40 -56.94 -36.52
C ALA A 125 -2.05 -55.62 -36.95
N ASP A 126 -3.18 -55.22 -36.35
CA ASP A 126 -3.88 -53.98 -36.71
C ASP A 126 -3.18 -52.73 -36.15
N LEU A 127 -2.41 -52.88 -35.08
CA LEU A 127 -1.56 -51.80 -34.55
C LEU A 127 -0.36 -51.49 -35.45
N LEU A 128 0.14 -52.46 -36.22
CA LEU A 128 1.29 -52.23 -37.09
C LEU A 128 0.91 -51.54 -38.40
N LYS A 129 -0.34 -51.70 -38.86
CA LYS A 129 -0.84 -51.06 -40.10
C LYS A 129 -0.98 -49.55 -39.99
N THR A 130 -1.11 -49.01 -38.77
CA THR A 130 -1.26 -47.56 -38.55
C THR A 130 0.07 -46.80 -38.59
N LEU A 131 1.20 -47.49 -38.75
CA LEU A 131 2.56 -46.94 -38.70
C LEU A 131 3.31 -46.93 -40.05
N SER A 132 2.63 -47.21 -41.18
CA SER A 132 3.21 -47.13 -42.54
C SER A 132 2.72 -45.93 -43.32
#